data_AF-A0A944GEG9-F1
#
_entry.id   AF-A0A944GEG9-F1
#
_cell.length_a   1.000
_cell.length_b   1.000
_cell.length_c   1.000
_cell.angle_alpha   90.00
_cell.angle_beta   90.00
_cell.angle_gamma   90.00
#
_symmetry.space_group_name_H-M   'P 1'
#
loop_
_entity.id
_entity.type
_entity.pdbx_description
1 polymer ?
#
loop_
_entity_poly.entity_id
_entity_poly.type
_entity_poly.pdbx_seq_one_letter_code
_entity_poly.pdbx_strand_id
1 'polypeptide(L)'
;MQLKSVTISNFRRYASAVTTDFGNFTAFIGKNDAGKSTILEALDIFFNDGKGCVKLDQNDVNVANRQLERPNTDISIGVCFEDLPSEITIDDTNKTTLESEYLLNDRGQLEIVKVYHNAGKPKVFIRALHPTNPNCAKLSSMNQNELRHLLNAEGITANQTRNADMRKAIWAHYSNDLDLKMTDIDITSTTLWDKLQRYLPLYTLFQADRRNTDNDSEVQDPLKAAVREILNDEDVSDHLREVAHIVEERLRAVSDRTLAKLQEMNPDTAKALKLVIPDYTNLKWADVFKSVSITGDNDIPINKRGSGVKRLVLLNFFRAEVERRQQNCNAPSTIYAFEEPETAQHTDNLIMLISSLLKLSETPNTQIIITTHNANVVLRLHYDNLRLILNTNEIASIQSVCRCQLTYPSLNEINYIAFSEISEAYHDELYAYLKYYKLFDAYKAGKPTRLYIKVQNNAQDTEQQVILSEYIRHQIHHPENQKNPHYTAEELRKSIEMMREFIANHRANQG
;
A
#
# COMPACT_ATOMS: atom_id res chain seq x y z
N MET A 1 8.14 12.52 0.30
CA MET A 1 7.61 11.69 1.39
C MET A 1 7.42 10.29 0.85
N GLN A 2 7.91 9.29 1.56
CA GLN A 2 7.71 7.88 1.22
C GLN A 2 6.93 7.17 2.33
N LEU A 3 6.05 6.24 1.95
CA LEU A 3 5.36 5.36 2.88
C LEU A 3 6.38 4.42 3.52
N LYS A 4 6.52 4.48 4.85
CA LYS A 4 7.40 3.60 5.60
C LYS A 4 6.66 2.42 6.22
N SER A 5 5.56 2.68 6.91
CA SER A 5 4.78 1.62 7.56
C SER A 5 3.32 1.96 7.65
N VAL A 6 2.48 0.93 7.74
CA VAL A 6 1.06 1.06 8.08
C VAL A 6 0.75 0.22 9.29
N THR A 7 -0.05 0.77 10.20
CA THR A 7 -0.63 0.09 11.36
C THR A 7 -2.14 0.06 11.18
N ILE A 8 -2.71 -1.14 11.13
CA ILE A 8 -4.15 -1.34 10.93
C ILE A 8 -4.72 -2.00 12.19
N SER A 9 -5.82 -1.48 12.70
CA SER A 9 -6.53 -2.03 13.86
C SER A 9 -8.04 -2.02 13.65
N ASN A 10 -8.68 -3.10 14.10
CA ASN A 10 -10.12 -3.32 14.07
C ASN A 10 -10.78 -3.28 12.67
N PHE A 11 -10.00 -3.54 11.61
CA PHE A 11 -10.47 -3.52 10.22
C PHE A 11 -10.49 -4.93 9.61
N ARG A 12 -11.69 -5.42 9.28
CA ARG A 12 -11.96 -6.74 8.71
C ARG A 12 -11.25 -7.85 9.48
N ARG A 13 -10.22 -8.48 8.92
CA ARG A 13 -9.49 -9.61 9.53
C ARG A 13 -8.53 -9.19 10.65
N TYR A 14 -8.17 -7.90 10.72
CA TYR A 14 -7.22 -7.39 11.72
C TYR A 14 -7.96 -6.88 12.97
N ALA A 15 -8.24 -7.78 13.91
CA ALA A 15 -8.89 -7.43 15.18
C ALA A 15 -8.01 -6.55 16.08
N SER A 16 -6.73 -6.91 16.21
CA SER A 16 -5.72 -6.15 16.96
C SER A 16 -4.85 -5.33 16.01
N ALA A 17 -4.13 -4.34 16.57
CA ALA A 17 -3.17 -3.56 15.81
C ALA A 17 -2.09 -4.44 15.19
N VAL A 18 -1.93 -4.36 13.88
CA VAL A 18 -0.89 -5.02 13.10
C VAL A 18 -0.14 -3.97 12.30
N THR A 19 1.19 -3.99 12.40
CA THR A 19 2.08 -3.08 11.68
C THR A 19 2.89 -3.84 10.63
N THR A 20 3.05 -3.24 9.46
CA THR A 20 3.94 -3.74 8.41
C THR A 20 4.72 -2.61 7.75
N ASP A 21 5.98 -2.90 7.41
CA ASP A 21 6.89 -1.97 6.75
C ASP A 21 6.88 -2.14 5.24
N PHE A 22 7.18 -1.06 4.52
CA PHE A 22 7.26 -0.97 3.08
C PHE A 22 8.67 -0.56 2.63
N GLY A 23 9.05 -1.05 1.45
CA GLY A 23 10.15 -0.48 0.66
C GLY A 23 9.63 0.08 -0.65
N ASN A 24 10.52 0.32 -1.60
CA ASN A 24 10.16 0.72 -2.96
C ASN A 24 9.27 -0.32 -3.65
N PHE A 25 9.55 -1.61 -3.43
CA PHE A 25 8.71 -2.71 -3.87
C PHE A 25 8.37 -3.61 -2.68
N THR A 26 7.08 -3.80 -2.44
CA THR A 26 6.56 -4.64 -1.36
C THR A 26 5.51 -5.61 -1.89
N ALA A 27 5.64 -6.89 -1.60
CA ALA A 27 4.70 -7.93 -1.99
C ALA A 27 4.15 -8.64 -0.75
N PHE A 28 2.83 -8.54 -0.57
CA PHE A 28 2.12 -9.32 0.44
C PHE A 28 1.77 -10.70 -0.10
N ILE A 29 2.24 -11.72 0.60
CA ILE A 29 2.09 -13.13 0.23
C ILE A 29 1.30 -13.88 1.29
N GLY A 30 0.47 -14.81 0.86
CA GLY A 30 -0.34 -15.63 1.76
C GLY A 30 -1.54 -16.24 1.04
N LYS A 31 -2.18 -17.21 1.69
CA LYS A 31 -3.37 -17.89 1.14
C LYS A 31 -4.50 -16.92 0.79
N ASN A 32 -5.44 -17.38 -0.02
CA ASN A 32 -6.67 -16.64 -0.27
C ASN A 32 -7.39 -16.35 1.05
N ASP A 33 -8.10 -15.22 1.10
CA ASP A 33 -8.78 -14.72 2.30
C ASP A 33 -7.85 -14.32 3.46
N ALA A 34 -6.52 -14.43 3.35
CA ALA A 34 -5.60 -14.13 4.46
C ALA A 34 -5.56 -12.65 4.93
N GLY A 35 -6.23 -11.73 4.23
CA GLY A 35 -6.22 -10.29 4.54
C GLY A 35 -5.25 -9.45 3.70
N LYS A 36 -4.65 -10.03 2.64
CA LYS A 36 -3.73 -9.30 1.74
C LYS A 36 -4.37 -8.03 1.16
N SER A 37 -5.54 -8.17 0.56
CA SER A 37 -6.27 -7.06 -0.07
C SER A 37 -6.71 -6.01 0.96
N THR A 38 -7.05 -6.44 2.17
CA THR A 38 -7.42 -5.56 3.29
C THR A 38 -6.36 -4.50 3.59
N ILE A 39 -5.07 -4.82 3.44
CA ILE A 39 -3.99 -3.84 3.62
C ILE A 39 -4.05 -2.75 2.54
N LEU A 40 -4.17 -3.15 1.27
CA LEU A 40 -4.25 -2.23 0.14
C LEU A 40 -5.52 -1.37 0.19
N GLU A 41 -6.63 -1.96 0.62
CA GLU A 41 -7.91 -1.27 0.78
C GLU A 41 -7.87 -0.25 1.94
N ALA A 42 -7.20 -0.60 3.06
CA ALA A 42 -6.98 0.34 4.16
C ALA A 42 -6.15 1.56 3.71
N LEU A 43 -5.12 1.35 2.89
CA LEU A 43 -4.36 2.44 2.29
C LEU A 43 -5.22 3.28 1.33
N ASP A 44 -6.10 2.67 0.53
CA ASP A 44 -7.04 3.41 -0.34
C ASP A 44 -7.95 4.32 0.49
N ILE A 45 -8.54 3.78 1.56
CA ILE A 45 -9.39 4.53 2.50
C ILE A 45 -8.61 5.69 3.14
N PHE A 46 -7.36 5.44 3.53
CA PHE A 46 -6.51 6.43 4.16
C PHE A 46 -6.13 7.58 3.21
N PHE A 47 -5.60 7.27 2.02
CA PHE A 47 -5.09 8.31 1.12
C PHE A 47 -6.20 9.03 0.35
N ASN A 48 -7.28 8.33 -0.02
CA ASN A 48 -8.33 8.89 -0.88
C ASN A 48 -9.56 9.39 -0.11
N ASP A 49 -9.52 9.45 1.23
CA ASP A 49 -10.61 9.92 2.10
C ASP A 49 -11.99 9.29 1.77
N GLY A 50 -12.00 7.99 1.47
CA GLY A 50 -13.21 7.25 1.06
C GLY A 50 -13.79 7.64 -0.31
N LYS A 51 -13.11 8.51 -1.07
CA LYS A 51 -13.41 8.84 -2.48
C LYS A 51 -12.70 7.91 -3.47
N GLY A 52 -11.90 6.97 -2.96
CA GLY A 52 -11.22 5.94 -3.74
C GLY A 52 -12.19 4.89 -4.29
N CYS A 53 -11.62 3.76 -4.70
CA CYS A 53 -12.42 2.64 -5.19
C CYS A 53 -13.07 1.85 -4.05
N VAL A 54 -12.49 1.91 -2.85
CA VAL A 54 -13.01 1.30 -1.63
C VAL A 54 -13.83 2.31 -0.84
N LYS A 55 -15.03 1.89 -0.45
CA LYS A 55 -15.90 2.66 0.44
C LYS A 55 -16.04 1.91 1.74
N LEU A 56 -15.73 2.58 2.84
CA LEU A 56 -15.82 2.03 4.18
C LEU A 56 -17.29 1.83 4.60
N ASP A 57 -17.59 0.70 5.21
CA ASP A 57 -18.93 0.36 5.71
C ASP A 57 -18.89 -0.25 7.13
N GLN A 58 -20.04 -0.31 7.81
CA GLN A 58 -20.13 -0.77 9.20
C GLN A 58 -19.81 -2.26 9.39
N ASN A 59 -19.87 -3.07 8.33
CA ASN A 59 -19.46 -4.47 8.33
C ASN A 59 -17.96 -4.64 8.08
N ASP A 60 -17.24 -3.56 7.76
CA ASP A 60 -15.77 -3.57 7.75
C ASP A 60 -15.16 -3.57 9.15
N VAL A 61 -15.93 -3.25 10.20
CA VAL A 61 -15.49 -3.42 11.59
C VAL A 61 -15.27 -4.90 11.85
N ASN A 62 -14.16 -5.26 12.48
CA ASN A 62 -13.88 -6.64 12.81
C ASN A 62 -15.03 -7.26 13.64
N VAL A 63 -15.48 -8.45 13.20
CA VAL A 63 -16.65 -9.13 13.77
C VAL A 63 -16.47 -9.45 15.26
N ALA A 64 -15.30 -9.92 15.68
CA ALA A 64 -15.05 -10.29 17.07
C ALA A 64 -15.13 -9.07 18.00
N ASN A 65 -14.52 -7.95 17.60
CA ASN A 65 -14.58 -6.70 18.36
C ASN A 65 -15.97 -6.07 18.39
N ARG A 66 -16.75 -6.24 17.30
CA ARG A 66 -18.15 -5.78 17.23
C ARG A 66 -19.08 -6.57 18.17
N GLN A 67 -18.74 -7.83 18.45
CA GLN A 67 -19.56 -8.76 19.25
C GLN A 67 -19.18 -8.78 20.74
N LEU A 68 -18.20 -7.98 21.18
CA LEU A 68 -17.86 -7.83 22.59
C LEU A 68 -19.04 -7.24 23.40
N GLU A 69 -19.12 -7.56 24.70
CA GLU A 69 -20.11 -6.97 25.63
C GLU A 69 -20.10 -5.44 25.62
N ARG A 70 -18.90 -4.86 25.40
CA ARG A 70 -18.69 -3.45 25.07
C ARG A 70 -18.10 -3.39 23.65
N PRO A 71 -18.93 -3.20 22.61
CA PRO A 71 -18.47 -3.20 21.23
C PRO A 71 -17.42 -2.12 20.99
N ASN A 72 -16.31 -2.48 20.38
CA ASN A 72 -15.37 -1.52 19.82
C ASN A 72 -15.63 -1.39 18.32
N THR A 73 -16.14 -0.22 17.90
CA THR A 73 -16.45 0.09 16.50
C THR A 73 -15.46 1.05 15.85
N ASP A 74 -14.37 1.39 16.55
CA ASP A 74 -13.35 2.30 16.05
C ASP A 74 -12.37 1.53 15.18
N ILE A 75 -12.35 1.84 13.88
CA ILE A 75 -11.33 1.40 12.95
C ILE A 75 -10.19 2.41 12.98
N SER A 76 -8.94 1.95 13.13
CA SER A 76 -7.77 2.83 13.12
C SER A 76 -6.79 2.42 12.03
N ILE A 77 -6.37 3.40 11.23
CA ILE A 77 -5.35 3.25 10.19
C ILE A 77 -4.28 4.32 10.45
N GLY A 78 -3.12 3.89 10.92
CA GLY A 78 -1.93 4.72 11.15
C GLY A 78 -0.92 4.53 10.04
N VAL A 79 -0.36 5.61 9.51
CA VAL A 79 0.65 5.58 8.45
C VAL A 79 1.86 6.40 8.88
N CYS A 80 3.05 5.81 8.78
CA CYS A 80 4.31 6.51 8.99
C CYS A 80 4.98 6.84 7.66
N PHE A 81 5.50 8.05 7.55
CA PHE A 81 6.25 8.53 6.38
C PHE A 81 7.71 8.83 6.72
N GLU A 82 8.59 8.52 5.77
CA GLU A 82 9.99 8.93 5.75
C GLU A 82 10.30 9.81 4.51
N ASP A 83 11.56 10.20 4.31
CA ASP A 83 11.96 11.14 3.24
C ASP A 83 11.07 12.38 3.18
N LEU A 84 10.99 13.04 4.33
CA LEU A 84 10.15 14.20 4.54
C LEU A 84 10.72 15.42 3.81
N PRO A 85 9.87 16.31 3.28
CA PRO A 85 10.32 17.57 2.69
C PRO A 85 11.12 18.38 3.71
N SER A 86 12.21 19.00 3.27
CA SER A 86 13.09 19.82 4.11
C SER A 86 12.37 21.03 4.70
N GLU A 87 11.36 21.55 4.00
CA GLU A 87 10.51 22.65 4.43
C GLU A 87 9.06 22.36 4.07
N ILE A 88 8.14 22.75 4.96
CA ILE A 88 6.69 22.70 4.75
C ILE A 88 6.04 24.04 5.06
N THR A 89 4.95 24.31 4.37
CA THR A 89 4.13 25.51 4.59
C THR A 89 2.89 25.12 5.39
N ILE A 90 2.94 25.29 6.71
CA ILE A 90 1.83 24.98 7.64
C ILE A 90 0.90 26.20 7.84
N ASP A 91 1.44 27.41 7.74
CA ASP A 91 0.70 28.67 7.84
C ASP A 91 0.68 29.38 6.46
N ASP A 92 -0.17 30.38 6.25
CA ASP A 92 -0.49 30.88 4.88
C ASP A 92 0.70 31.44 4.08
N THR A 93 1.84 31.73 4.73
CA THR A 93 3.03 32.28 4.06
C THR A 93 4.37 31.79 4.62
N ASN A 94 4.40 30.98 5.68
CA ASN A 94 5.63 30.69 6.41
C ASN A 94 6.09 29.25 6.23
N LYS A 95 7.30 29.09 5.71
CA LYS A 95 8.03 27.83 5.69
C LYS A 95 8.57 27.50 7.09
N THR A 96 8.39 26.25 7.50
CA THR A 96 8.86 25.67 8.76
C THR A 96 9.27 24.22 8.51
N THR A 97 9.73 23.51 9.53
CA THR A 97 10.05 22.08 9.45
C THR A 97 9.16 21.28 10.38
N LEU A 98 8.85 20.03 10.04
CA LEU A 98 8.07 19.13 10.90
C LEU A 98 8.77 18.90 12.26
N GLU A 99 10.10 18.82 12.24
CA GLU A 99 10.93 18.64 13.43
C GLU A 99 10.83 19.86 14.35
N SER A 100 11.01 21.07 13.81
CA SER A 100 10.91 22.30 14.62
C SER A 100 9.53 22.55 15.20
N GLU A 101 8.50 21.92 14.65
CA GLU A 101 7.11 22.00 15.12
C GLU A 101 6.74 20.84 16.06
N TYR A 102 7.69 19.97 16.42
CA TYR A 102 7.48 18.78 17.25
C TYR A 102 6.34 17.89 16.73
N LEU A 103 6.32 17.65 15.42
CA LEU A 103 5.32 16.84 14.70
C LEU A 103 5.86 15.48 14.24
N LEU A 104 7.06 15.10 14.68
CA LEU A 104 7.68 13.81 14.36
C LEU A 104 7.62 12.87 15.57
N ASN A 105 7.54 11.56 15.30
CA ASN A 105 7.64 10.54 16.33
C ASN A 105 9.09 10.35 16.83
N ASP A 106 9.28 9.43 17.76
CA ASP A 106 10.58 9.07 18.35
C ASP A 106 11.61 8.52 17.34
N ARG A 107 11.18 8.18 16.12
CA ARG A 107 12.02 7.72 15.01
C ARG A 107 12.28 8.81 13.96
N GLY A 108 11.84 10.05 14.20
CA GLY A 108 11.96 11.14 13.24
C GLY A 108 11.04 11.00 12.01
N GLN A 109 9.96 10.22 12.14
CA GLN A 109 8.98 9.98 11.07
C GLN A 109 7.70 10.76 11.32
N LEU A 110 6.98 11.10 10.25
CA LEU A 110 5.64 11.68 10.35
C LEU A 110 4.62 10.54 10.47
N GLU A 111 4.01 10.37 11.64
CA GLU A 111 2.96 9.36 11.87
C GLU A 111 1.58 10.02 11.90
N ILE A 112 0.74 9.69 10.93
CA ILE A 112 -0.63 10.18 10.82
C ILE A 112 -1.59 9.01 11.10
N VAL A 113 -2.51 9.21 12.04
CA VAL A 113 -3.51 8.21 12.44
C VAL A 113 -4.90 8.70 12.11
N LYS A 114 -5.65 7.93 11.32
CA LYS A 114 -7.08 8.15 11.08
C LYS A 114 -7.91 7.16 11.87
N VAL A 115 -8.88 7.66 12.63
CA VAL A 115 -9.83 6.86 13.41
C VAL A 115 -11.24 7.07 12.88
N TYR A 116 -11.88 5.98 12.45
CA TYR A 116 -13.21 5.96 11.87
C TYR A 116 -14.16 5.31 12.86
N HIS A 117 -14.92 6.12 13.59
CA HIS A 117 -15.94 5.62 14.51
C HIS A 117 -17.12 5.05 13.71
N ASN A 118 -17.37 3.74 13.84
CA ASN A 118 -18.45 3.04 13.15
C ASN A 118 -18.49 3.29 11.63
N ALA A 119 -17.33 3.23 10.98
CA ALA A 119 -17.16 3.53 9.55
C ALA A 119 -17.64 4.94 9.12
N GLY A 120 -17.69 5.89 10.07
CA GLY A 120 -18.09 7.27 9.83
C GLY A 120 -16.95 8.15 9.29
N LYS A 121 -17.10 9.47 9.48
CA LYS A 121 -16.04 10.44 9.12
C LYS A 121 -14.79 10.21 9.98
N PRO A 122 -13.58 10.31 9.41
CA PRO A 122 -12.36 10.15 10.17
C PRO A 122 -12.13 11.31 11.14
N LYS A 123 -11.65 10.98 12.33
CA LYS A 123 -10.80 11.88 13.12
C LYS A 123 -9.35 11.66 12.73
N VAL A 124 -8.58 12.73 12.58
CA VAL A 124 -7.20 12.68 12.10
C VAL A 124 -6.28 13.20 13.19
N PHE A 125 -5.24 12.42 13.48
CA PHE A 125 -4.25 12.72 14.50
C PHE A 125 -2.84 12.66 13.93
N ILE A 126 -1.94 13.48 14.47
CA ILE A 126 -0.49 13.29 14.32
C ILE A 126 0.00 12.65 15.62
N ARG A 127 0.62 11.48 15.53
CA ARG A 127 1.28 10.86 16.68
C ARG A 127 2.75 11.30 16.69
N ALA A 128 3.10 12.16 17.64
CA ALA A 128 4.42 12.77 17.69
C ALA A 128 4.98 12.81 19.11
N LEU A 129 6.30 12.94 19.21
CA LEU A 129 7.01 13.27 20.44
C LEU A 129 6.81 14.76 20.71
N HIS A 130 5.71 15.11 21.37
CA HIS A 130 5.23 16.48 21.51
C HIS A 130 5.42 17.02 22.94
N PRO A 131 5.67 18.33 23.11
CA PRO A 131 5.67 18.96 24.43
C PRO A 131 4.34 18.79 25.15
N THR A 132 4.37 18.32 26.40
CA THR A 132 3.16 18.16 27.23
C THR A 132 3.04 19.19 28.34
N ASN A 133 4.02 20.09 28.47
CA ASN A 133 3.93 21.24 29.36
C ASN A 133 2.64 22.04 29.06
N PRO A 134 1.83 22.42 30.07
CA PRO A 134 0.59 23.19 29.89
C PRO A 134 0.73 24.45 29.03
N ASN A 135 1.90 25.12 29.08
CA ASN A 135 2.17 26.33 28.31
C ASN A 135 2.61 26.05 26.85
N CYS A 136 2.99 24.81 26.54
CA CYS A 136 3.50 24.42 25.22
C CYS A 136 2.57 23.46 24.45
N ALA A 137 1.76 22.66 25.14
CA ALA A 137 1.01 21.53 24.56
C ALA A 137 -0.05 21.92 23.52
N LYS A 138 -0.50 23.19 23.53
CA LYS A 138 -1.56 23.68 22.63
C LYS A 138 -1.08 24.69 21.60
N LEU A 139 0.22 24.99 21.54
CA LEU A 139 0.75 26.07 20.69
C LEU A 139 0.40 25.87 19.20
N SER A 140 0.40 24.63 18.71
CA SER A 140 0.07 24.32 17.32
C SER A 140 -1.39 24.63 16.94
N SER A 141 -2.28 24.72 17.93
CA SER A 141 -3.70 25.05 17.76
C SER A 141 -4.03 26.53 18.03
N MET A 142 -3.08 27.29 18.60
CA MET A 142 -3.31 28.68 18.98
C MET A 142 -3.29 29.62 17.78
N ASN A 143 -4.18 30.62 17.82
CA ASN A 143 -4.16 31.69 16.83
C ASN A 143 -3.04 32.71 17.12
N GLN A 144 -2.78 33.59 16.15
CA GLN A 144 -1.69 34.57 16.25
C GLN A 144 -1.80 35.49 17.48
N ASN A 145 -3.01 35.87 17.89
CA ASN A 145 -3.23 36.76 19.03
C ASN A 145 -2.94 36.06 20.37
N GLU A 146 -3.33 34.79 20.50
CA GLU A 146 -3.04 33.96 21.67
C GLU A 146 -1.53 33.76 21.85
N LEU A 147 -0.81 33.49 20.75
CA LEU A 147 0.65 33.36 20.77
C LEU A 147 1.33 34.67 21.19
N ARG A 148 0.86 35.83 20.68
CA ARG A 148 1.37 37.15 21.10
C ARG A 148 1.13 37.42 22.58
N HIS A 149 -0.04 37.05 23.10
CA HIS A 149 -0.35 37.23 24.52
C HIS A 149 0.60 36.42 25.40
N LEU A 150 0.86 35.16 25.02
CA LEU A 150 1.78 34.29 25.76
C LEU A 150 3.23 34.83 25.73
N LEU A 151 3.70 35.28 24.57
CA LEU A 151 5.03 35.91 24.44
C LEU A 151 5.19 37.12 25.36
N ASN A 152 4.18 38.00 25.39
CA ASN A 152 4.22 39.20 26.21
C ASN A 152 4.13 38.89 27.71
N ALA A 153 3.33 37.89 28.10
CA ALA A 153 3.19 37.47 29.50
C ALA A 153 4.50 36.91 30.07
N GLU A 154 5.24 36.15 29.26
CA GLU A 154 6.51 35.51 29.66
C GLU A 154 7.76 36.34 29.31
N GLY A 155 7.60 37.53 28.71
CA GLY A 155 8.71 38.40 28.33
C GLY A 155 9.63 37.84 27.23
N ILE A 156 9.10 36.99 26.35
CA ILE A 156 9.87 36.30 25.30
C ILE A 156 9.98 37.21 24.06
N THR A 157 11.20 37.42 23.56
CA THR A 157 11.46 38.22 22.36
C THR A 157 11.41 37.35 21.10
N ALA A 158 10.49 37.65 20.19
CA ALA A 158 10.34 36.95 18.91
C ALA A 158 9.71 37.84 17.83
N ASN A 159 9.81 37.39 16.57
CA ASN A 159 9.08 38.01 15.47
C ASN A 159 7.57 37.72 15.59
N GLN A 160 6.81 38.72 16.02
CA GLN A 160 5.36 38.59 16.27
C GLN A 160 4.49 38.60 15.00
N THR A 161 5.09 38.65 13.80
CA THR A 161 4.37 38.59 12.53
C THR A 161 4.18 37.15 12.02
N ARG A 162 4.92 36.18 12.56
CA ARG A 162 4.98 34.80 12.04
C ARG A 162 4.70 33.79 13.15
N ASN A 163 3.65 32.99 13.01
CA ASN A 163 3.24 32.02 14.04
C ASN A 163 4.34 30.99 14.34
N ALA A 164 4.99 30.44 13.30
CA ALA A 164 6.11 29.51 13.45
C ALA A 164 7.27 30.11 14.29
N ASP A 165 7.65 31.37 14.04
CA ASP A 165 8.72 32.04 14.80
C ASP A 165 8.34 32.22 16.28
N MET A 166 7.07 32.56 16.54
CA MET A 166 6.55 32.69 17.90
C MET A 166 6.51 31.34 18.63
N ARG A 167 5.98 30.29 18.00
CA ARG A 167 5.96 28.93 18.57
C ARG A 167 7.37 28.44 18.89
N LYS A 168 8.31 28.62 17.95
CA LYS A 168 9.72 28.27 18.12
C LYS A 168 10.36 28.99 19.30
N ALA A 169 10.08 30.27 19.49
CA ALA A 169 10.61 31.03 20.61
C ALA A 169 10.02 30.60 21.96
N ILE A 170 8.72 30.28 21.99
CA ILE A 170 8.08 29.75 23.20
C ILE A 170 8.67 28.38 23.56
N TRP A 171 8.80 27.47 22.60
CA TRP A 171 9.44 26.17 22.85
C TRP A 171 10.90 26.31 23.29
N ALA A 172 11.66 27.25 22.71
CA ALA A 172 13.03 27.51 23.13
C ALA A 172 13.11 28.02 24.58
N HIS A 173 12.18 28.89 24.99
CA HIS A 173 12.08 29.38 26.37
C HIS A 173 11.85 28.23 27.36
N TYR A 174 10.94 27.31 27.03
CA TYR A 174 10.64 26.13 27.84
C TYR A 174 11.52 24.91 27.55
N SER A 175 12.66 25.07 26.86
CA SER A 175 13.48 23.95 26.37
C SER A 175 13.90 22.92 27.43
N ASN A 176 14.10 23.34 28.67
CA ASN A 176 14.45 22.47 29.80
C ASN A 176 13.24 21.80 30.48
N ASP A 177 12.01 22.17 30.11
CA ASP A 177 10.75 21.79 30.76
C ASP A 177 9.64 21.52 29.72
N LEU A 178 9.99 21.00 28.54
CA LEU A 178 9.01 20.69 27.50
C LEU A 178 8.16 19.46 27.83
N ASP A 179 8.67 18.55 28.67
CA ASP A 179 8.06 17.26 28.99
C ASP A 179 7.58 16.51 27.74
N LEU A 180 8.54 16.19 26.85
CA LEU A 180 8.26 15.50 25.59
C LEU A 180 7.69 14.10 25.84
N LYS A 181 6.49 13.83 25.30
CA LYS A 181 5.85 12.50 25.35
C LYS A 181 5.17 12.18 24.04
N MET A 182 5.13 10.90 23.70
CA MET A 182 4.35 10.41 22.57
C MET A 182 2.87 10.70 22.80
N THR A 183 2.30 11.57 21.96
CA THR A 183 0.94 12.09 22.12
C THR A 183 0.25 12.16 20.77
N ASP A 184 -1.06 11.89 20.76
CA ASP A 184 -1.93 12.05 19.58
C ASP A 184 -2.48 13.47 19.54
N ILE A 185 -2.00 14.27 18.58
CA ILE A 185 -2.42 15.66 18.35
C ILE A 185 -3.59 15.65 17.37
N ASP A 186 -4.79 16.04 17.82
CA ASP A 186 -5.98 16.12 16.96
C ASP A 186 -5.84 17.29 15.96
N ILE A 187 -5.82 16.95 14.67
CA ILE A 187 -5.72 17.91 13.57
C ILE A 187 -6.98 17.94 12.70
N THR A 188 -8.05 17.24 13.10
CA THR A 188 -9.27 17.02 12.30
C THR A 188 -9.93 18.33 11.84
N SER A 189 -9.93 19.37 12.68
CA SER A 189 -10.57 20.66 12.40
C SER A 189 -9.59 21.78 12.09
N THR A 190 -8.31 21.44 11.87
CA THR A 190 -7.25 22.42 11.63
C THR A 190 -6.92 22.53 10.15
N THR A 191 -6.50 23.72 9.70
CA THR A 191 -5.98 23.93 8.33
C THR A 191 -4.65 23.21 8.09
N LEU A 192 -4.00 22.71 9.14
CA LEU A 192 -2.78 21.92 9.06
C LEU A 192 -3.00 20.62 8.28
N TRP A 193 -4.14 19.94 8.46
CA TRP A 193 -4.42 18.71 7.72
C TRP A 193 -4.51 18.97 6.21
N ASP A 194 -5.29 19.97 5.79
CA ASP A 194 -5.47 20.34 4.37
C ASP A 194 -4.13 20.68 3.68
N LYS A 195 -3.19 21.25 4.43
CA LYS A 195 -1.84 21.60 3.94
C LYS A 195 -0.93 20.37 3.88
N LEU A 196 -0.95 19.52 4.91
CA LEU A 196 -0.18 18.26 4.91
C LEU A 196 -0.60 17.32 3.79
N GLN A 197 -1.89 17.26 3.45
CA GLN A 197 -2.40 16.45 2.34
C GLN A 197 -1.69 16.73 1.01
N ARG A 198 -1.22 17.96 0.78
CA ARG A 198 -0.50 18.34 -0.45
C ARG A 198 0.87 17.68 -0.59
N TYR A 199 1.45 17.25 0.52
CA TYR A 199 2.76 16.59 0.56
C TYR A 199 2.65 15.06 0.62
N LEU A 200 1.44 14.53 0.85
CA LEU A 200 1.22 13.09 0.89
C LEU A 200 1.38 12.46 -0.49
N PRO A 201 1.91 11.22 -0.55
CA PRO A 201 1.95 10.48 -1.80
C PRO A 201 0.57 10.27 -2.42
N LEU A 202 0.50 10.31 -3.75
CA LEU A 202 -0.67 9.88 -4.50
C LEU A 202 -0.80 8.37 -4.43
N TYR A 203 -1.96 7.84 -4.03
CA TYR A 203 -2.19 6.40 -3.94
C TYR A 203 -3.24 5.94 -4.95
N THR A 204 -2.91 4.92 -5.74
CA THR A 204 -3.83 4.33 -6.72
C THR A 204 -3.90 2.81 -6.53
N LEU A 205 -5.10 2.27 -6.34
CA LEU A 205 -5.37 0.86 -6.16
C LEU A 205 -6.01 0.22 -7.41
N PHE A 206 -5.37 -0.85 -7.89
CA PHE A 206 -5.83 -1.73 -8.96
C PHE A 206 -6.31 -3.06 -8.35
N GLN A 207 -7.62 -3.32 -8.40
CA GLN A 207 -8.20 -4.57 -7.88
C GLN A 207 -8.24 -5.68 -8.93
N ALA A 208 -8.15 -6.94 -8.49
CA ALA A 208 -8.03 -8.10 -9.38
C ALA A 208 -9.34 -8.46 -10.11
N ASP A 209 -10.47 -8.37 -9.39
CA ASP A 209 -11.80 -8.79 -9.86
C ASP A 209 -12.72 -7.58 -10.04
N ARG A 210 -13.01 -7.20 -11.29
CA ARG A 210 -14.00 -6.15 -11.59
C ARG A 210 -14.92 -6.51 -12.76
N ARG A 211 -16.12 -5.92 -12.73
CA ARG A 211 -17.20 -6.17 -13.70
C ARG A 211 -16.77 -5.67 -15.08
N ASN A 212 -16.78 -6.54 -16.08
CA ASN A 212 -16.59 -6.21 -17.50
C ASN A 212 -17.76 -5.36 -18.03
N THR A 213 -17.83 -4.08 -17.62
CA THR A 213 -18.84 -3.11 -18.07
C THR A 213 -18.14 -1.90 -18.70
N ASP A 214 -18.86 -1.10 -19.48
CA ASP A 214 -18.23 0.00 -20.21
C ASP A 214 -17.64 1.10 -19.32
N ASN A 215 -18.05 1.13 -18.05
CA ASN A 215 -17.52 2.01 -17.01
C ASN A 215 -16.35 1.38 -16.22
N ASP A 216 -15.63 0.43 -16.81
CA ASP A 216 -14.53 -0.27 -16.16
C ASP A 216 -13.40 0.71 -15.77
N SER A 217 -13.28 0.90 -14.45
CA SER A 217 -12.29 1.70 -13.76
C SER A 217 -10.84 1.33 -14.06
N GLU A 218 -10.51 0.10 -14.46
CA GLU A 218 -9.10 -0.34 -14.54
C GLU A 218 -8.29 0.42 -15.61
N VAL A 219 -8.92 0.78 -16.74
CA VAL A 219 -8.26 1.59 -17.79
C VAL A 219 -8.59 3.07 -17.64
N GLN A 220 -9.79 3.38 -17.13
CA GLN A 220 -10.17 4.78 -16.91
C GLN A 220 -9.46 5.41 -15.71
N ASP A 221 -9.16 4.69 -14.64
CA ASP A 221 -8.59 5.25 -13.41
C ASP A 221 -7.13 5.67 -13.56
N PRO A 222 -6.24 4.92 -14.26
CA PRO A 222 -4.93 5.44 -14.64
C PRO A 222 -5.05 6.70 -15.49
N LEU A 223 -5.94 6.69 -16.49
CA LEU A 223 -6.18 7.85 -17.35
C LEU A 223 -6.76 9.03 -16.56
N LYS A 224 -7.67 8.80 -15.61
CA LYS A 224 -8.22 9.82 -14.73
C LYS A 224 -7.17 10.34 -13.75
N ALA A 225 -6.27 9.48 -13.26
CA ALA A 225 -5.16 9.89 -12.43
C ALA A 225 -4.21 10.79 -13.23
N ALA A 226 -3.84 10.41 -14.46
CA ALA A 226 -3.06 11.25 -15.35
C ALA A 226 -3.79 12.56 -15.69
N VAL A 227 -5.09 12.53 -15.97
CA VAL A 227 -5.89 13.74 -16.19
C VAL A 227 -5.88 14.63 -14.96
N ARG A 228 -6.10 14.10 -13.75
CA ARG A 228 -6.03 14.91 -12.50
C ARG A 228 -4.67 15.54 -12.33
N GLU A 229 -3.60 14.82 -12.66
CA GLU A 229 -2.24 15.34 -12.59
C GLU A 229 -2.01 16.47 -13.61
N ILE A 230 -2.44 16.28 -14.86
CA ILE A 230 -2.38 17.31 -15.91
C ILE A 230 -3.20 18.54 -15.53
N LEU A 231 -4.38 18.36 -14.93
CA LEU A 231 -5.24 19.46 -14.48
C LEU A 231 -4.65 20.24 -13.28
N ASN A 232 -3.74 19.62 -12.53
CA ASN A 232 -3.04 20.24 -11.41
C ASN A 232 -1.75 20.95 -11.83
N ASP A 233 -1.35 20.84 -13.09
CA ASP A 233 -0.26 21.64 -13.66
C ASP A 233 -0.63 23.13 -13.64
N GLU A 234 0.31 24.01 -13.29
CA GLU A 234 0.07 25.45 -13.13
C GLU A 234 -0.44 26.09 -14.43
N ASP A 235 0.16 25.73 -15.57
CA ASP A 235 -0.19 26.32 -16.87
C ASP A 235 -1.61 25.92 -17.29
N VAL A 236 -1.94 24.63 -17.12
CA VAL A 236 -3.28 24.09 -17.43
C VAL A 236 -4.33 24.68 -16.49
N SER A 237 -4.01 24.82 -15.20
CA SER A 237 -4.92 25.41 -14.21
C SER A 237 -5.27 26.85 -14.57
N ASP A 238 -4.29 27.65 -14.99
CA ASP A 238 -4.49 29.05 -15.35
C ASP A 238 -5.38 29.20 -16.59
N HIS A 239 -5.16 28.39 -17.63
CA HIS A 239 -6.04 28.37 -18.81
C HIS A 239 -7.48 27.96 -18.46
N LEU A 240 -7.66 26.98 -17.58
CA LEU A 240 -9.00 26.57 -17.14
C LEU A 240 -9.71 27.66 -16.32
N ARG A 241 -8.97 28.46 -15.55
CA ARG A 241 -9.54 29.64 -14.87
C ARG A 241 -10.01 30.68 -15.87
N GLU A 242 -9.25 30.93 -16.92
CA GLU A 242 -9.64 31.86 -17.98
C GLU A 242 -10.93 31.39 -18.68
N VAL A 243 -11.01 30.10 -19.04
CA VAL A 243 -12.22 29.51 -19.62
C VAL A 243 -13.41 29.63 -18.66
N ALA A 244 -13.24 29.35 -17.36
CA ALA A 244 -14.30 29.52 -16.37
C ALA A 244 -14.80 30.96 -16.29
N HIS A 245 -13.88 31.94 -16.31
CA HIS A 245 -14.22 33.35 -16.28
C HIS A 245 -15.05 33.76 -17.51
N ILE A 246 -14.66 33.30 -18.71
CA ILE A 246 -15.41 33.56 -19.95
C ILE A 246 -16.83 32.97 -19.87
N VAL A 247 -16.96 31.73 -19.39
CA VAL A 247 -18.26 31.06 -19.25
C VAL A 247 -19.15 31.78 -18.22
N GLU A 248 -18.58 32.19 -17.08
CA GLU A 248 -19.29 32.96 -16.05
C GLU A 248 -19.82 34.28 -16.60
N GLU A 249 -18.99 35.06 -17.30
CA GLU A 249 -19.39 36.35 -17.88
C GLU A 249 -20.56 36.17 -18.87
N ARG A 250 -20.49 35.15 -19.72
CA ARG A 250 -21.55 34.84 -20.69
C ARG A 250 -22.84 34.38 -20.01
N LEU A 251 -22.75 33.54 -18.97
CA LEU A 251 -23.90 33.08 -18.21
C LEU A 251 -24.60 34.23 -17.49
N ARG A 252 -23.82 35.13 -16.86
CA ARG A 252 -24.37 36.37 -16.26
C ARG A 252 -25.11 37.19 -17.29
N ALA A 253 -24.50 37.44 -18.45
CA ALA A 253 -25.15 38.22 -19.50
C ALA A 253 -26.44 37.60 -20.05
N VAL A 254 -26.56 36.27 -20.07
CA VAL A 254 -27.81 35.58 -20.45
C VAL A 254 -28.83 35.66 -19.31
N SER A 255 -28.43 35.35 -18.09
CA SER A 255 -29.30 35.39 -16.92
C SER A 255 -29.85 36.79 -16.65
N ASP A 256 -29.05 37.85 -16.81
CA ASP A 256 -29.50 39.23 -16.65
C ASP A 256 -30.58 39.58 -17.67
N ARG A 257 -30.41 39.14 -18.93
CA ARG A 257 -31.44 39.31 -19.97
C ARG A 257 -32.71 38.52 -19.64
N THR A 258 -32.57 37.30 -19.16
CA THR A 258 -33.72 36.47 -18.75
C THR A 258 -34.44 37.08 -17.55
N LEU A 259 -33.71 37.56 -16.55
CA LEU A 259 -34.28 38.19 -15.36
C LEU A 259 -34.98 39.51 -15.72
N ALA A 260 -34.41 40.31 -16.62
CA ALA A 260 -35.05 41.52 -17.14
C ALA A 260 -36.37 41.18 -17.86
N LYS A 261 -36.38 40.16 -18.72
CA LYS A 261 -37.60 39.69 -19.38
C LYS A 261 -38.63 39.12 -18.41
N LEU A 262 -38.19 38.47 -17.34
CA LEU A 262 -39.06 37.93 -16.32
C LEU A 262 -39.62 39.01 -15.39
N GLN A 263 -38.85 40.08 -15.13
CA GLN A 263 -39.32 41.30 -14.46
C GLN A 263 -40.41 42.01 -15.26
N GLU A 264 -40.30 42.05 -16.59
CA GLU A 264 -41.36 42.60 -17.47
C GLU A 264 -42.68 41.81 -17.35
N MET A 265 -42.61 40.49 -17.13
CA MET A 265 -43.78 39.61 -17.07
C MET A 265 -44.37 39.44 -15.66
N ASN A 266 -43.51 39.31 -14.64
CA ASN A 266 -43.90 39.08 -13.25
C ASN A 266 -42.81 39.59 -12.27
N PRO A 267 -42.99 40.81 -11.72
CA PRO A 267 -42.01 41.44 -10.84
C PRO A 267 -41.76 40.68 -9.52
N ASP A 268 -42.79 40.02 -8.98
CA ASP A 268 -42.71 39.33 -7.69
C ASP A 268 -41.90 38.03 -7.80
N THR A 269 -42.09 37.29 -8.91
CA THR A 269 -41.31 36.08 -9.20
C THR A 269 -39.84 36.40 -9.48
N ALA A 270 -39.55 37.50 -10.17
CA ALA A 270 -38.18 37.90 -10.48
C ALA A 270 -37.38 38.32 -9.23
N LYS A 271 -38.03 38.95 -8.23
CA LYS A 271 -37.39 39.31 -6.95
C LYS A 271 -37.01 38.11 -6.08
N ALA A 272 -37.67 36.96 -6.28
CA ALA A 272 -37.43 35.75 -5.50
C ALA A 272 -36.31 34.85 -6.08
N LEU A 273 -35.84 35.11 -7.31
CA LEU A 273 -34.85 34.30 -7.99
C LEU A 273 -33.44 34.85 -7.77
N LYS A 274 -32.52 34.01 -7.28
CA LYS A 274 -31.09 34.31 -7.17
C LYS A 274 -30.31 33.35 -8.05
N LEU A 275 -29.50 33.90 -8.95
CA LEU A 275 -28.57 33.11 -9.74
C LEU A 275 -27.44 32.61 -8.84
N VAL A 276 -27.14 31.32 -8.93
CA VAL A 276 -26.00 30.69 -8.25
C VAL A 276 -25.08 30.14 -9.33
N ILE A 277 -23.97 30.84 -9.58
CA ILE A 277 -22.90 30.34 -10.43
C ILE A 277 -21.83 29.76 -9.49
N PRO A 278 -21.45 28.48 -9.65
CA PRO A 278 -20.39 27.89 -8.86
C PRO A 278 -19.04 28.52 -9.19
N ASP A 279 -18.23 28.75 -8.16
CA ASP A 279 -16.84 29.21 -8.28
C ASP A 279 -16.00 28.19 -9.08
N TYR A 280 -14.95 28.66 -9.77
CA TYR A 280 -13.96 27.83 -10.47
C TYR A 280 -13.48 26.63 -9.64
N THR A 281 -13.22 26.87 -8.35
CA THR A 281 -12.75 25.84 -7.40
C THR A 281 -13.74 24.70 -7.19
N ASN A 282 -15.03 24.91 -7.52
CA ASN A 282 -16.10 23.93 -7.41
C ASN A 282 -16.46 23.28 -8.76
N LEU A 283 -15.81 23.67 -9.85
CA LEU A 283 -16.03 23.06 -11.18
C LEU A 283 -15.37 21.69 -11.28
N LYS A 284 -16.12 20.69 -11.72
CA LYS A 284 -15.65 19.31 -11.88
C LYS A 284 -14.95 19.10 -13.22
N TRP A 285 -13.83 19.77 -13.46
CA TRP A 285 -13.09 19.67 -14.73
C TRP A 285 -12.70 18.23 -15.11
N ALA A 286 -12.41 17.38 -14.12
CA ALA A 286 -12.13 15.97 -14.35
C ALA A 286 -13.30 15.19 -14.98
N ASP A 287 -14.56 15.63 -14.78
CA ASP A 287 -15.73 14.98 -15.38
C ASP A 287 -15.83 15.22 -16.89
N VAL A 288 -15.20 16.29 -17.42
CA VAL A 288 -15.15 16.58 -18.86
C VAL A 288 -14.40 15.49 -19.63
N PHE A 289 -13.38 14.90 -18.99
CA PHE A 289 -12.53 13.86 -19.59
C PHE A 289 -12.97 12.43 -19.20
N LYS A 290 -14.16 12.27 -18.61
CA LYS A 290 -14.66 10.98 -18.13
C LYS A 290 -14.91 9.95 -19.25
N SER A 291 -15.04 10.40 -20.49
CA SER A 291 -15.22 9.56 -21.68
C SER A 291 -13.92 9.19 -22.39
N VAL A 292 -12.75 9.64 -21.91
CA VAL A 292 -11.47 9.26 -22.52
C VAL A 292 -11.30 7.74 -22.38
N SER A 293 -11.19 7.07 -23.52
CA SER A 293 -11.00 5.62 -23.61
C SER A 293 -10.01 5.30 -24.72
N ILE A 294 -9.22 4.24 -24.54
CA ILE A 294 -8.34 3.71 -25.57
C ILE A 294 -9.14 2.68 -26.37
N THR A 295 -9.27 2.89 -27.67
CA THR A 295 -9.88 1.92 -28.60
C THR A 295 -8.80 1.17 -29.36
N GLY A 296 -9.02 -0.11 -29.64
CA GLY A 296 -8.18 -0.90 -30.54
C GLY A 296 -8.74 -0.92 -31.96
N ASP A 297 -8.24 -1.83 -32.81
CA ASP A 297 -8.74 -2.01 -34.18
C ASP A 297 -10.26 -2.16 -34.22
N ASN A 298 -10.90 -1.49 -35.19
CA ASN A 298 -12.36 -1.39 -35.40
C ASN A 298 -13.14 -0.68 -34.27
N ASP A 299 -12.54 0.33 -33.63
CA ASP A 299 -13.15 1.14 -32.57
C ASP A 299 -13.63 0.34 -31.35
N ILE A 300 -13.15 -0.90 -31.18
CA ILE A 300 -13.53 -1.74 -30.05
C ILE A 300 -12.87 -1.15 -28.79
N PRO A 301 -13.66 -0.69 -27.80
CA PRO A 301 -13.13 -0.18 -26.56
C PRO A 301 -12.29 -1.22 -25.83
N ILE A 302 -11.17 -0.81 -25.24
CA ILE A 302 -10.26 -1.72 -24.52
C ILE A 302 -10.92 -2.48 -23.36
N ASN A 303 -11.92 -1.88 -22.71
CA ASN A 303 -12.73 -2.51 -21.67
C ASN A 303 -13.51 -3.74 -22.18
N LYS A 304 -13.72 -3.88 -23.50
CA LYS A 304 -14.31 -5.04 -24.19
C LYS A 304 -13.27 -6.06 -24.68
N ARG A 305 -11.97 -5.80 -24.53
CA ARG A 305 -10.89 -6.75 -24.88
C ARG A 305 -10.64 -7.71 -23.72
N GLY A 306 -10.02 -8.86 -24.02
CA GLY A 306 -9.65 -9.85 -23.01
C GLY A 306 -8.71 -9.27 -21.94
N SER A 307 -8.78 -9.80 -20.72
CA SER A 307 -8.00 -9.33 -19.56
C SER A 307 -6.48 -9.26 -19.83
N GLY A 308 -5.96 -10.19 -20.64
CA GLY A 308 -4.61 -10.17 -21.20
C GLY A 308 -4.20 -8.81 -21.79
N VAL A 309 -5.02 -8.31 -22.72
CA VAL A 309 -4.77 -7.04 -23.44
C VAL A 309 -4.97 -5.84 -22.53
N LYS A 310 -5.97 -5.86 -21.65
CA LYS A 310 -6.20 -4.79 -20.66
C LYS A 310 -4.95 -4.55 -19.81
N ARG A 311 -4.37 -5.63 -19.24
CA ARG A 311 -3.17 -5.54 -18.41
C ARG A 311 -1.92 -5.13 -19.20
N LEU A 312 -1.79 -5.54 -20.46
CA LEU A 312 -0.69 -5.08 -21.32
C LEU A 312 -0.77 -3.57 -21.60
N VAL A 313 -1.95 -3.02 -21.83
CA VAL A 313 -2.10 -1.57 -22.02
C VAL A 313 -1.88 -0.82 -20.71
N LEU A 314 -2.39 -1.34 -19.60
CA LEU A 314 -2.12 -0.79 -18.27
C LEU A 314 -0.60 -0.76 -18.00
N LEU A 315 0.12 -1.84 -18.32
CA LEU A 315 1.57 -1.90 -18.22
C LEU A 315 2.27 -0.82 -19.07
N ASN A 316 1.88 -0.69 -20.34
CA ASN A 316 2.48 0.31 -21.22
C ASN A 316 2.12 1.75 -20.82
N PHE A 317 0.92 1.97 -20.28
CA PHE A 317 0.54 3.23 -19.69
C PHE A 317 1.49 3.60 -18.54
N PHE A 318 1.78 2.68 -17.62
CA PHE A 318 2.73 2.95 -16.55
C PHE A 318 4.14 3.20 -17.05
N ARG A 319 4.58 2.45 -18.07
CA ARG A 319 5.90 2.69 -18.69
C ARG A 319 5.99 4.10 -19.27
N ALA A 320 4.96 4.54 -19.98
CA ALA A 320 4.89 5.91 -20.51
C ALA A 320 4.84 6.96 -19.39
N GLU A 321 4.12 6.66 -18.30
CA GLU A 321 4.01 7.56 -17.15
C GLU A 321 5.35 7.70 -16.40
N VAL A 322 6.13 6.63 -16.30
CA VAL A 322 7.52 6.67 -15.81
C VAL A 322 8.38 7.59 -16.64
N GLU A 323 8.35 7.40 -17.95
CA GLU A 323 9.18 8.17 -18.89
C GLU A 323 8.83 9.66 -18.81
N ARG A 324 7.54 9.99 -18.68
CA ARG A 324 7.07 11.37 -18.45
C ARG A 324 7.61 11.94 -17.14
N ARG A 325 7.56 11.18 -16.06
CA ARG A 325 7.95 11.65 -14.71
C ARG A 325 9.45 11.83 -14.53
N GLN A 326 10.27 11.05 -15.22
CA GLN A 326 11.71 11.28 -15.26
C GLN A 326 12.09 12.67 -15.79
N GLN A 327 11.18 13.35 -16.49
CA GLN A 327 11.38 14.70 -17.03
C GLN A 327 11.00 15.81 -16.02
N ASN A 328 10.20 15.51 -14.99
CA ASN A 328 9.68 16.46 -14.02
C ASN A 328 10.21 16.18 -12.60
N CYS A 329 11.29 16.88 -12.20
CA CYS A 329 11.98 16.65 -10.92
C CYS A 329 11.16 16.98 -9.65
N ASN A 330 10.04 17.69 -9.76
CA ASN A 330 9.21 18.15 -8.63
C ASN A 330 7.87 17.40 -8.46
N ALA A 331 7.66 16.29 -9.18
CA ALA A 331 6.40 15.54 -9.06
C ALA A 331 6.24 14.90 -7.66
N PRO A 332 5.02 14.89 -7.09
CA PRO A 332 4.75 14.25 -5.80
C PRO A 332 5.01 12.75 -5.87
N SER A 333 5.42 12.17 -4.74
CA SER A 333 5.60 10.73 -4.63
C SER A 333 4.32 9.97 -4.92
N THR A 334 4.42 8.79 -5.52
CA THR A 334 3.28 7.98 -5.93
C THR A 334 3.41 6.54 -5.49
N ILE A 335 2.31 5.97 -5.04
CA ILE A 335 2.19 4.59 -4.59
C ILE A 335 1.17 3.90 -5.51
N TYR A 336 1.63 2.90 -6.25
CA TYR A 336 0.74 2.03 -7.02
C TYR A 336 0.56 0.71 -6.30
N ALA A 337 -0.69 0.36 -6.03
CA ALA A 337 -1.07 -0.87 -5.35
C ALA A 337 -1.82 -1.80 -6.31
N PHE A 338 -1.33 -3.02 -6.48
CA PHE A 338 -1.91 -4.02 -7.38
C PHE A 338 -2.35 -5.24 -6.60
N GLU A 339 -3.63 -5.55 -6.70
CA GLU A 339 -4.17 -6.80 -6.20
C GLU A 339 -4.00 -7.88 -7.27
N GLU A 340 -3.29 -8.95 -6.92
CA GLU A 340 -3.07 -10.15 -7.74
C GLU A 340 -2.87 -9.83 -9.24
N PRO A 341 -1.86 -9.00 -9.57
CA PRO A 341 -1.63 -8.51 -10.93
C PRO A 341 -1.45 -9.65 -11.95
N GLU A 342 -1.06 -10.84 -11.49
CA GLU A 342 -0.89 -12.05 -12.27
C GLU A 342 -2.18 -12.77 -12.68
N THR A 343 -3.32 -12.46 -12.06
CA THR A 343 -4.58 -13.19 -12.28
C THR A 343 -4.90 -13.27 -13.77
N ALA A 344 -5.38 -14.40 -14.29
CA ALA A 344 -5.77 -14.58 -15.70
C ALA A 344 -4.71 -14.19 -16.76
N GLN A 345 -3.40 -14.26 -16.44
CA GLN A 345 -2.31 -14.06 -17.40
C GLN A 345 -1.64 -15.37 -17.81
N HIS A 346 -1.15 -15.43 -19.06
CA HIS A 346 -0.21 -16.47 -19.47
C HIS A 346 1.15 -16.25 -18.79
N THR A 347 1.91 -17.32 -18.56
CA THR A 347 3.18 -17.29 -17.83
C THR A 347 4.12 -16.19 -18.34
N ASP A 348 4.35 -16.09 -19.65
CA ASP A 348 5.27 -15.09 -20.23
C ASP A 348 4.87 -13.64 -19.90
N ASN A 349 3.57 -13.34 -19.91
CA ASN A 349 3.06 -12.02 -19.57
C ASN A 349 3.22 -11.73 -18.08
N LEU A 350 3.06 -12.74 -17.22
CA LEU A 350 3.32 -12.62 -15.78
C LEU A 350 4.79 -12.25 -15.54
N ILE A 351 5.73 -12.92 -16.23
CA ILE A 351 7.17 -12.59 -16.13
C ILE A 351 7.40 -11.12 -16.49
N MET A 352 6.89 -10.72 -17.65
CA MET A 352 7.08 -9.36 -18.15
C MET A 352 6.46 -8.33 -17.23
N LEU A 353 5.26 -8.60 -16.69
CA LEU A 353 4.55 -7.74 -15.76
C LEU A 353 5.35 -7.52 -14.47
N ILE A 354 5.74 -8.59 -13.78
CA ILE A 354 6.49 -8.49 -12.52
C ILE A 354 7.83 -7.78 -12.74
N SER A 355 8.56 -8.11 -13.82
CA SER A 355 9.82 -7.44 -14.13
C SER A 355 9.66 -5.95 -14.41
N SER A 356 8.55 -5.53 -15.00
CA SER A 356 8.26 -4.12 -15.29
C SER A 356 7.86 -3.37 -14.03
N LEU A 357 7.09 -4.00 -13.13
CA LEU A 357 6.72 -3.42 -11.84
C LEU A 357 7.95 -3.25 -10.92
N LEU A 358 8.89 -4.21 -10.95
CA LEU A 358 10.18 -4.07 -10.26
C LEU A 358 10.96 -2.86 -10.79
N LYS A 359 11.14 -2.74 -12.11
CA LYS A 359 11.81 -1.57 -12.72
C LYS A 359 11.11 -0.26 -12.38
N LEU A 360 9.78 -0.26 -12.36
CA LEU A 360 8.98 0.91 -11.98
C LEU A 360 9.27 1.35 -10.54
N SER A 361 9.43 0.40 -9.61
CA SER A 361 9.80 0.70 -8.22
C SER A 361 11.20 1.29 -8.03
N GLU A 362 12.10 1.10 -9.00
CA GLU A 362 13.44 1.68 -8.97
C GLU A 362 13.44 3.18 -9.35
N THR A 363 12.33 3.68 -9.91
CA THR A 363 12.21 5.09 -10.28
C THR A 363 12.07 5.98 -9.05
N PRO A 364 12.69 7.17 -9.03
CA PRO A 364 12.56 8.09 -7.90
C PRO A 364 11.10 8.40 -7.58
N ASN A 365 10.78 8.56 -6.30
CA ASN A 365 9.46 8.94 -5.81
C ASN A 365 8.32 7.94 -6.16
N THR A 366 8.65 6.68 -6.47
CA THR A 366 7.65 5.65 -6.79
C THR A 366 7.74 4.47 -5.84
N GLN A 367 6.60 4.02 -5.31
CA GLN A 367 6.49 2.78 -4.56
C GLN A 367 5.44 1.86 -5.19
N ILE A 368 5.76 0.57 -5.22
CA ILE A 368 4.91 -0.48 -5.75
C ILE A 368 4.56 -1.45 -4.63
N ILE A 369 3.27 -1.68 -4.46
CA ILE A 369 2.72 -2.64 -3.52
C ILE A 369 1.94 -3.67 -4.34
N ILE A 370 2.22 -4.95 -4.14
CA ILE A 370 1.43 -6.02 -4.76
C ILE A 370 0.89 -6.98 -3.71
N THR A 371 -0.21 -7.65 -4.03
CA THR A 371 -0.62 -8.89 -3.35
C THR A 371 -0.49 -10.04 -4.32
N THR A 372 -0.12 -11.23 -3.83
CA THR A 372 -0.07 -12.42 -4.68
C THR A 372 -0.34 -13.67 -3.85
N HIS A 373 -0.97 -14.66 -4.49
CA HIS A 373 -1.06 -16.03 -4.00
C HIS A 373 -0.32 -17.01 -4.92
N ASN A 374 0.47 -16.50 -5.87
CA ASN A 374 1.11 -17.29 -6.91
C ASN A 374 2.60 -17.48 -6.61
N ALA A 375 3.00 -18.73 -6.37
CA ALA A 375 4.39 -19.09 -6.10
C ALA A 375 5.36 -18.68 -7.21
N ASN A 376 4.94 -18.68 -8.48
CA ASN A 376 5.80 -18.24 -9.59
C ASN A 376 6.11 -16.73 -9.55
N VAL A 377 5.28 -15.92 -8.90
CA VAL A 377 5.58 -14.51 -8.63
C VAL A 377 6.62 -14.42 -7.52
N VAL A 378 6.42 -15.17 -6.42
CA VAL A 378 7.36 -15.18 -5.27
C VAL A 378 8.77 -15.59 -5.69
N LEU A 379 8.89 -16.60 -6.57
CA LEU A 379 10.18 -17.05 -7.12
C LEU A 379 10.95 -15.98 -7.93
N ARG A 380 10.34 -14.83 -8.21
CA ARG A 380 10.93 -13.73 -9.00
C ARG A 380 11.23 -12.48 -8.19
N LEU A 381 10.97 -12.51 -6.88
CA LEU A 381 11.14 -11.38 -5.98
C LEU A 381 12.34 -11.59 -5.06
N HIS A 382 12.86 -10.48 -4.51
CA HIS A 382 13.87 -10.54 -3.45
C HIS A 382 13.19 -10.67 -2.08
N TYR A 383 13.88 -11.26 -1.11
CA TYR A 383 13.36 -11.48 0.24
C TYR A 383 12.91 -10.18 0.92
N ASP A 384 13.66 -9.10 0.72
CA ASP A 384 13.36 -7.80 1.30
C ASP A 384 12.02 -7.23 0.79
N ASN A 385 11.57 -7.68 -0.38
CA ASN A 385 10.27 -7.32 -0.94
C ASN A 385 9.11 -8.04 -0.24
N LEU A 386 9.34 -9.20 0.37
CA LEU A 386 8.26 -10.10 0.77
C LEU A 386 7.75 -9.79 2.18
N ARG A 387 6.43 -9.76 2.33
CA ARG A 387 5.70 -9.67 3.60
C ARG A 387 4.71 -10.82 3.67
N LEU A 388 4.96 -11.74 4.61
CA LEU A 388 4.17 -12.94 4.76
C LEU A 388 3.01 -12.69 5.71
N ILE A 389 1.80 -13.01 5.25
CA ILE A 389 0.59 -12.97 6.07
C ILE A 389 0.26 -14.38 6.54
N LEU A 390 0.37 -14.59 7.85
CA LEU A 390 0.08 -15.86 8.51
C LEU A 390 -1.21 -15.75 9.31
N ASN A 391 -2.01 -16.81 9.21
CA ASN A 391 -3.19 -16.99 10.06
C ASN A 391 -2.88 -18.06 11.10
N THR A 392 -2.70 -17.65 12.35
CA THR A 392 -2.53 -18.55 13.50
C THR A 392 -3.68 -18.31 14.48
N ASN A 393 -4.46 -19.35 14.77
CA ASN A 393 -5.62 -19.28 15.68
C ASN A 393 -6.60 -18.15 15.33
N GLU A 394 -6.95 -18.01 14.05
CA GLU A 394 -7.85 -16.96 13.52
C GLU A 394 -7.34 -15.51 13.65
N ILE A 395 -6.12 -15.31 14.16
CA ILE A 395 -5.46 -14.00 14.22
C ILE A 395 -4.53 -13.88 13.02
N ALA A 396 -4.77 -12.87 12.18
CA ALA A 396 -3.87 -12.50 11.10
C ALA A 396 -2.66 -11.75 11.65
N SER A 397 -1.45 -12.19 11.29
CA SER A 397 -0.20 -11.50 11.60
C SER A 397 0.61 -11.29 10.32
N ILE A 398 1.35 -10.20 10.26
CA ILE A 398 2.25 -9.89 9.14
C ILE A 398 3.68 -10.01 9.65
N GLN A 399 4.51 -10.75 8.92
CA GLN A 399 5.91 -10.95 9.27
C GLN A 399 6.79 -10.66 8.05
N SER A 400 7.88 -9.91 8.27
CA SER A 400 9.00 -9.90 7.35
C SER A 400 9.61 -11.31 7.29
N VAL A 401 10.02 -11.74 6.10
CA VAL A 401 10.55 -13.08 5.92
C VAL A 401 11.95 -13.18 6.53
N CYS A 402 12.04 -13.54 7.81
CA CYS A 402 13.31 -13.68 8.53
C CYS A 402 13.60 -15.09 9.07
N ARG A 403 12.67 -16.05 8.96
CA ARG A 403 12.85 -17.40 9.53
C ARG A 403 12.73 -18.46 8.44
N CYS A 404 13.89 -18.90 7.96
CA CYS A 404 14.03 -20.09 7.12
C CYS A 404 14.58 -21.25 7.98
N GLN A 405 14.08 -22.46 7.78
CA GLN A 405 14.71 -23.69 8.30
C GLN A 405 16.09 -23.87 7.68
N LEU A 406 16.25 -23.43 6.44
CA LEU A 406 17.54 -23.32 5.78
C LEU A 406 18.34 -22.14 6.35
N THR A 407 19.66 -22.27 6.41
CA THR A 407 20.57 -21.18 6.85
C THR A 407 20.68 -20.05 5.83
N TYR A 408 20.14 -20.28 4.63
CA TYR A 408 20.04 -19.30 3.57
C TYR A 408 18.56 -19.07 3.25
N PRO A 409 18.20 -17.87 2.75
CA PRO A 409 16.85 -17.60 2.31
C PRO A 409 16.46 -18.53 1.14
N SER A 410 15.31 -19.20 1.23
CA SER A 410 14.75 -20.03 0.14
C SER A 410 13.33 -19.59 -0.23
N LEU A 411 13.13 -19.18 -1.50
CA LEU A 411 11.82 -18.81 -2.03
C LEU A 411 10.88 -20.03 -2.10
N ASN A 412 11.45 -21.22 -2.29
CA ASN A 412 10.74 -22.49 -2.22
C ASN A 412 10.24 -22.77 -0.80
N GLU A 413 11.05 -22.49 0.22
CA GLU A 413 10.60 -22.56 1.61
C GLU A 413 9.49 -21.54 1.91
N ILE A 414 9.61 -20.32 1.38
CA ILE A 414 8.55 -19.31 1.51
C ILE A 414 7.25 -19.81 0.88
N ASN A 415 7.30 -20.36 -0.33
CA ASN A 415 6.12 -20.91 -1.00
C ASN A 415 5.48 -22.03 -0.18
N TYR A 416 6.29 -22.90 0.42
CA TYR A 416 5.79 -23.91 1.35
C TYR A 416 5.12 -23.27 2.58
N ILE A 417 5.74 -22.28 3.22
CA ILE A 417 5.18 -21.64 4.42
C ILE A 417 3.90 -20.86 4.09
N ALA A 418 3.90 -20.11 2.99
CA ALA A 418 2.82 -19.23 2.57
C ALA A 418 1.61 -19.99 2.02
N PHE A 419 1.85 -21.00 1.19
CA PHE A 419 0.82 -21.66 0.40
C PHE A 419 0.62 -23.13 0.74
N SER A 420 1.47 -23.71 1.60
CA SER A 420 1.56 -25.17 1.79
C SER A 420 1.90 -25.91 0.49
N GLU A 421 2.58 -25.22 -0.43
CA GLU A 421 2.98 -25.77 -1.71
C GLU A 421 4.15 -26.73 -1.53
N ILE A 422 4.00 -27.92 -2.10
CA ILE A 422 5.03 -28.94 -2.14
C ILE A 422 5.60 -28.97 -3.55
N SER A 423 6.92 -28.81 -3.68
CA SER A 423 7.59 -28.84 -4.98
C SER A 423 8.80 -29.76 -4.94
N GLU A 424 9.10 -30.39 -6.08
CA GLU A 424 10.34 -31.14 -6.28
C GLU A 424 11.58 -30.27 -6.04
N ALA A 425 11.52 -29.00 -6.46
CA ALA A 425 12.58 -28.03 -6.24
C ALA A 425 12.84 -27.79 -4.73
N TYR A 426 11.79 -27.66 -3.91
CA TYR A 426 11.97 -27.49 -2.48
C TYR A 426 12.52 -28.76 -1.81
N HIS A 427 12.02 -29.93 -2.22
CA HIS A 427 12.56 -31.21 -1.78
C HIS A 427 14.06 -31.32 -2.10
N ASP A 428 14.45 -30.93 -3.31
CA ASP A 428 15.82 -30.92 -3.78
C ASP A 428 16.72 -29.97 -3.01
N GLU A 429 16.23 -28.78 -2.66
CA GLU A 429 16.96 -27.83 -1.80
C GLU A 429 17.20 -28.40 -0.40
N LEU A 430 16.19 -28.98 0.24
CA LEU A 430 16.32 -29.61 1.56
C LEU A 430 17.31 -30.78 1.52
N TYR A 431 17.22 -31.63 0.49
CA TYR A 431 18.13 -32.74 0.29
C TYR A 431 19.58 -32.25 0.09
N ALA A 432 19.76 -31.24 -0.75
CA ALA A 432 21.07 -30.63 -1.02
C ALA A 432 21.67 -30.01 0.25
N TYR A 433 20.86 -29.33 1.06
CA TYR A 433 21.28 -28.80 2.37
C TYR A 433 21.81 -29.91 3.28
N LEU A 434 21.05 -31.00 3.45
CA LEU A 434 21.47 -32.13 4.28
C LEU A 434 22.78 -32.76 3.79
N LYS A 435 22.99 -32.84 2.47
CA LYS A 435 24.25 -33.33 1.89
C LYS A 435 25.40 -32.37 2.09
N TYR A 436 25.21 -31.07 1.83
CA TYR A 436 26.23 -30.04 1.95
C TYR A 436 26.79 -29.95 3.38
N TYR A 437 25.90 -29.94 4.39
CA TYR A 437 26.28 -29.90 5.80
C TYR A 437 26.65 -31.28 6.39
N LYS A 438 26.76 -32.33 5.56
CA LYS A 438 27.09 -33.70 5.97
C LYS A 438 26.15 -34.27 7.05
N LEU A 439 24.90 -33.81 7.07
CA LEU A 439 23.86 -34.24 7.99
C LEU A 439 23.05 -35.43 7.47
N PHE A 440 23.20 -35.76 6.18
CA PHE A 440 22.37 -36.75 5.51
C PHE A 440 22.49 -38.17 6.10
N ASP A 441 23.68 -38.58 6.54
CA ASP A 441 23.87 -39.91 7.13
C ASP A 441 23.17 -40.03 8.49
N ALA A 442 23.26 -38.98 9.31
CA ALA A 442 22.52 -38.87 10.57
C ALA A 442 21.00 -38.83 10.31
N TYR A 443 20.57 -38.13 9.26
CA TYR A 443 19.17 -38.16 8.82
C TYR A 443 18.74 -39.57 8.39
N LYS A 444 19.57 -40.32 7.66
CA LYS A 444 19.23 -41.66 7.15
C LYS A 444 19.10 -42.70 8.26
N ALA A 445 19.82 -42.54 9.37
CA ALA A 445 19.84 -43.50 10.48
C ALA A 445 18.43 -43.80 11.03
N GLY A 446 18.09 -45.09 11.11
CA GLY A 446 16.83 -45.57 11.70
C GLY A 446 15.56 -45.35 10.87
N LYS A 447 15.66 -44.80 9.65
CA LYS A 447 14.50 -44.59 8.77
C LYS A 447 14.17 -45.85 7.95
N PRO A 448 12.88 -46.11 7.66
CA PRO A 448 12.48 -47.22 6.81
C PRO A 448 13.01 -47.03 5.38
N THR A 449 13.44 -48.13 4.78
CA THR A 449 13.90 -48.18 3.38
C THR A 449 12.87 -48.83 2.48
N ARG A 450 12.91 -48.48 1.20
CA ARG A 450 12.17 -49.14 0.12
C ARG A 450 13.13 -49.54 -1.00
N LEU A 451 12.73 -50.57 -1.75
CA LEU A 451 13.46 -51.04 -2.90
C LEU A 451 13.45 -49.97 -4.01
N TYR A 452 14.61 -49.70 -4.58
CA TYR A 452 14.79 -48.90 -5.79
C TYR A 452 15.65 -49.68 -6.77
N ILE A 453 15.17 -49.82 -8.00
CA ILE A 453 15.85 -50.46 -9.12
C ILE A 453 16.59 -49.38 -9.91
N LYS A 454 17.92 -49.37 -9.80
CA LYS A 454 18.78 -48.45 -10.55
C LYS A 454 19.10 -49.04 -11.92
N VAL A 455 18.62 -48.37 -12.96
CA VAL A 455 18.92 -48.72 -14.36
C VAL A 455 20.34 -48.27 -14.69
N GLN A 456 21.10 -49.15 -15.35
CA GLN A 456 22.43 -48.85 -15.86
C GLN A 456 22.44 -49.04 -17.38
N ASN A 457 23.00 -48.08 -18.14
CA ASN A 457 23.16 -48.25 -19.57
C ASN A 457 24.17 -49.38 -19.86
N ASN A 458 23.72 -50.42 -20.55
CA ASN A 458 24.52 -51.59 -20.97
C ASN A 458 25.02 -52.52 -19.84
N ALA A 459 24.40 -52.50 -18.66
CA ALA A 459 24.67 -53.44 -17.57
C ALA A 459 23.36 -53.94 -16.93
N GLN A 460 23.45 -54.99 -16.11
CA GLN A 460 22.29 -55.51 -15.37
C GLN A 460 21.83 -54.48 -14.33
N ASP A 461 20.50 -54.30 -14.20
CA ASP A 461 19.96 -53.38 -13.20
C ASP A 461 20.40 -53.77 -11.80
N THR A 462 20.56 -52.76 -10.94
CA THR A 462 20.99 -52.97 -9.56
C THR A 462 19.88 -52.60 -8.59
N GLU A 463 19.57 -53.50 -7.67
CA GLU A 463 18.61 -53.29 -6.60
C GLU A 463 19.31 -52.62 -5.40
N GLN A 464 18.72 -51.54 -4.88
CA GLN A 464 19.20 -50.84 -3.69
C GLN A 464 18.07 -50.52 -2.72
N GLN A 465 18.36 -50.58 -1.42
CA GLN A 465 17.44 -50.16 -0.37
C GLN A 465 17.73 -48.70 0.00
N VAL A 466 16.77 -47.81 -0.25
CA VAL A 466 16.92 -46.36 -0.06
C VAL A 466 15.77 -45.81 0.78
N ILE A 467 16.03 -44.75 1.54
CA ILE A 467 14.98 -44.06 2.30
C ILE A 467 14.05 -43.29 1.37
N LEU A 468 12.87 -42.91 1.88
CA LEU A 468 11.85 -42.17 1.14
C LEU A 468 12.40 -40.96 0.35
N SER A 469 13.17 -40.08 1.02
CA SER A 469 13.73 -38.87 0.41
C SER A 469 14.79 -39.16 -0.66
N GLU A 470 15.57 -40.22 -0.48
CA GLU A 470 16.58 -40.65 -1.46
C GLU A 470 15.91 -41.28 -2.70
N TYR A 471 14.84 -42.06 -2.50
CA TYR A 471 14.03 -42.57 -3.60
C TYR A 471 13.41 -41.45 -4.44
N ILE A 472 12.79 -40.46 -3.78
CA ILE A 472 12.16 -39.33 -4.47
C ILE A 472 13.22 -38.55 -5.25
N ARG A 473 14.35 -38.22 -4.62
CA ARG A 473 15.49 -37.56 -5.28
C ARG A 473 15.96 -38.34 -6.51
N HIS A 474 16.09 -39.66 -6.42
CA HIS A 474 16.50 -40.48 -7.56
C HIS A 474 15.46 -40.48 -8.69
N GLN A 475 14.16 -40.42 -8.40
CA GLN A 475 13.13 -40.33 -9.45
C GLN A 475 13.09 -38.95 -10.12
N ILE A 476 13.27 -37.87 -9.36
CA ILE A 476 13.36 -36.50 -9.90
C ILE A 476 14.55 -36.37 -10.87
N HIS A 477 15.71 -36.95 -10.54
CA HIS A 477 16.95 -36.82 -11.32
C HIS A 477 17.13 -37.90 -12.39
N HIS A 478 16.31 -38.96 -12.37
CA HIS A 478 16.29 -40.04 -13.36
C HIS A 478 14.87 -40.31 -13.87
N PRO A 479 14.20 -39.32 -14.51
CA PRO A 479 12.83 -39.45 -14.99
C PRO A 479 12.67 -40.54 -16.08
N GLU A 480 13.76 -40.91 -16.75
CA GLU A 480 13.81 -42.02 -17.71
C GLU A 480 13.59 -43.40 -17.06
N ASN A 481 13.81 -43.53 -15.75
CA ASN A 481 13.72 -44.79 -15.04
C ASN A 481 12.27 -45.14 -14.65
N GLN A 482 11.59 -45.87 -15.53
CA GLN A 482 10.21 -46.31 -15.33
C GLN A 482 10.07 -47.63 -14.56
N LYS A 483 11.16 -48.24 -14.06
CA LYS A 483 11.12 -49.54 -13.35
C LYS A 483 10.66 -49.43 -11.89
N ASN A 484 10.50 -48.21 -11.39
CA ASN A 484 10.12 -47.94 -10.01
C ASN A 484 8.73 -47.29 -10.00
N PRO A 485 7.81 -47.70 -9.10
CA PRO A 485 6.54 -47.00 -8.92
C PRO A 485 6.77 -45.51 -8.66
N HIS A 486 6.09 -44.63 -9.40
CA HIS A 486 6.24 -43.21 -9.19
C HIS A 486 5.77 -42.83 -7.78
N TYR A 487 6.51 -41.95 -7.10
CA TYR A 487 6.11 -41.47 -5.78
C TYR A 487 4.81 -40.64 -5.86
N THR A 488 4.06 -40.59 -4.76
CA THR A 488 2.81 -39.81 -4.67
C THR A 488 3.03 -38.40 -4.12
N ALA A 489 2.07 -37.49 -4.31
CA ALA A 489 2.11 -36.16 -3.71
C ALA A 489 2.20 -36.20 -2.17
N GLU A 490 1.55 -37.19 -1.54
CA GLU A 490 1.61 -37.39 -0.09
C GLU A 490 2.98 -37.89 0.37
N GLU A 491 3.62 -38.76 -0.42
CA GLU A 491 5.00 -39.20 -0.17
C GLU A 491 6.00 -38.04 -0.30
N LEU A 492 5.82 -37.16 -1.28
CA LEU A 492 6.63 -35.94 -1.44
C LEU A 492 6.48 -35.01 -0.23
N ARG A 493 5.23 -34.74 0.19
CA ARG A 493 4.93 -33.95 1.39
C ARG A 493 5.62 -34.53 2.62
N LYS A 494 5.41 -35.82 2.88
CA LYS A 494 5.99 -36.53 4.02
C LYS A 494 7.53 -36.45 4.00
N SER A 495 8.16 -36.61 2.83
CA SER A 495 9.61 -36.48 2.69
C SER A 495 10.10 -35.08 3.06
N ILE A 496 9.44 -34.03 2.55
CA ILE A 496 9.74 -32.62 2.85
C ILE A 496 9.60 -32.37 4.35
N GLU A 497 8.49 -32.77 4.97
CA GLU A 497 8.22 -32.57 6.39
C GLU A 497 9.26 -33.27 7.27
N MET A 498 9.59 -34.54 6.96
CA MET A 498 10.62 -35.27 7.69
C MET A 498 12.01 -34.60 7.61
N MET A 499 12.38 -34.05 6.45
CA MET A 499 13.65 -33.31 6.31
C MET A 499 13.63 -31.99 7.09
N ARG A 500 12.53 -31.24 7.03
CA ARG A 500 12.36 -29.97 7.78
C ARG A 500 12.41 -30.20 9.29
N GLU A 501 11.68 -31.19 9.80
CA GLU A 501 11.66 -31.52 11.23
C GLU A 501 13.06 -31.89 11.73
N PHE A 502 13.79 -32.71 10.96
CA PHE A 502 15.16 -33.05 11.31
C PHE A 502 16.09 -31.83 11.33
N ILE A 503 16.00 -30.95 10.34
CA ILE A 503 16.79 -29.70 10.29
C ILE A 503 16.44 -28.80 11.47
N ALA A 504 15.16 -28.64 11.79
CA ALA A 504 14.67 -27.85 12.92
C ALA A 504 15.26 -28.35 14.25
N ASN A 505 15.13 -29.66 14.50
CA ASN A 505 15.63 -30.31 15.72
C ASN A 505 17.16 -30.22 15.82
N HIS A 506 17.87 -30.39 14.70
CA HIS A 506 19.33 -30.26 14.69
C HIS A 506 19.79 -28.84 15.05
N ARG A 507 19.09 -27.81 14.55
CA ARG A 507 19.39 -26.40 14.88
C ARG A 507 19.05 -26.06 16.33
N ALA A 508 17.92 -26.55 16.86
CA ALA A 508 17.52 -26.34 18.25
C ALA A 508 18.51 -26.96 19.25
N ASN A 509 19.23 -28.02 18.87
CA ASN A 509 20.25 -28.66 19.69
C ASN A 509 21.65 -28.00 19.58
N GLN A 510 21.83 -27.02 18.69
CA GLN A 510 23.10 -26.31 18.46
C GLN A 510 23.10 -24.84 18.93
N GLY A 511 21.92 -24.28 19.22
CA GLY A 511 21.76 -22.95 19.85
C GLY A 511 21.42 -23.10 21.32
#